data_AF-A0A3C2DZS8-F1
#
_entry.id   AF-A0A3C2DZS8-F1
#
_cell.length_a   1.000
_cell.length_b   1.000
_cell.length_c   1.000
_cell.angle_alpha   90.00
_cell.angle_beta   90.00
_cell.angle_gamma   90.00
#
_symmetry.space_group_name_H-M   'P 1'
#
loop_
_entity.id
_entity.type
_entity.pdbx_description
1 polymer ?
#
loop_
_entity_poly.entity_id
_entity_poly.type
_entity_poly.pdbx_seq_one_letter_code
_entity_poly.pdbx_strand_id
1 'polypeptide(L)'
;LTAAAVDSGPLGPIIDGFGELPVDIIQVMFAGFDPMGVARKFIAFNAMAAESEEEPGQDTRNSTSASTARVEAFVSLEDWLNDGIPLPGPVARECISGWYGRNEPAQGRWRVGGKTVLPEEVNLPALVMLPEHDRIVPPLSALSLA
;
A
#
# COMPACT_ATOMS: atom_id res chain seq x y z
N LEU A 1 8.77 -4.58 32.51
CA LEU A 1 8.60 -3.51 31.51
C LEU A 1 7.15 -3.54 31.06
N THR A 2 6.31 -2.76 31.73
CA THR A 2 4.91 -2.59 31.34
C THR A 2 4.88 -1.82 30.04
N ALA A 3 4.52 -2.50 28.93
CA ALA A 3 4.09 -1.80 27.73
C ALA A 3 2.91 -0.93 28.16
N ALA A 4 3.08 0.39 28.17
CA ALA A 4 1.95 1.29 28.27
C ALA A 4 0.98 0.87 27.16
N ALA A 5 -0.28 0.62 27.52
CA ALA A 5 -1.32 0.30 26.55
C ALA A 5 -1.32 1.43 25.52
N VAL A 6 -0.74 1.15 24.35
CA VAL A 6 -0.79 2.06 23.21
C VAL A 6 -2.26 2.10 22.85
N ASP A 7 -2.93 3.23 23.14
CA ASP A 7 -4.31 3.42 22.72
C ASP A 7 -4.36 3.20 21.22
N SER A 8 -4.98 2.07 20.85
CA SER A 8 -5.00 1.55 19.49
C SER A 8 -6.27 2.01 18.76
N GLY A 9 -6.99 2.97 19.36
CA GLY A 9 -8.25 3.46 18.87
C GLY A 9 -9.25 2.32 18.64
N PRO A 10 -10.15 2.45 17.65
CA PRO A 10 -11.23 1.48 17.43
C PRO A 10 -10.74 0.09 16.98
N LEU A 11 -9.51 -0.03 16.47
CA LEU A 11 -8.94 -1.31 16.02
C LEU A 11 -8.27 -2.11 17.16
N GLY A 12 -8.08 -1.51 18.34
CA GLY A 12 -7.45 -2.17 19.49
C GLY A 12 -8.06 -3.53 19.83
N PRO A 13 -9.39 -3.63 20.03
CA PRO A 13 -10.04 -4.91 20.33
C PRO A 13 -9.85 -5.98 19.26
N ILE A 14 -9.76 -5.59 17.98
CA ILE A 14 -9.52 -6.52 16.87
C ILE A 14 -8.09 -7.05 16.98
N ILE A 15 -7.11 -6.17 17.15
CA ILE A 15 -5.70 -6.54 17.27
C ILE A 15 -5.46 -7.40 18.52
N ASP A 16 -6.12 -7.10 19.64
CA ASP A 16 -6.03 -7.91 20.87
C ASP A 16 -6.67 -9.29 20.70
N GLY A 17 -7.79 -9.37 19.97
CA GLY A 17 -8.50 -10.62 19.73
C GLY A 17 -7.75 -11.59 18.84
N PHE A 18 -7.14 -11.11 17.76
CA PHE A 18 -6.42 -11.94 16.78
C PHE A 18 -4.91 -12.03 17.04
N GLY A 19 -4.34 -11.12 17.84
CA GLY A 19 -2.88 -10.96 17.99
C GLY A 19 -2.21 -10.26 16.80
N GLU A 20 -2.99 -9.91 15.79
CA GLU A 20 -2.58 -9.29 14.53
C GLU A 20 -3.73 -8.44 13.98
N LEU A 21 -3.43 -7.62 12.98
CA LEU A 21 -4.45 -6.94 12.18
C LEU A 21 -4.70 -7.78 10.92
N PRO A 22 -5.90 -8.37 10.74
CA PRO A 22 -6.21 -9.17 9.58
C PRO A 22 -6.09 -8.38 8.26
N VAL A 23 -5.63 -9.05 7.20
CA VAL A 23 -5.46 -8.45 5.87
C VAL A 23 -6.75 -7.82 5.35
N ASP A 24 -7.91 -8.43 5.59
CA ASP A 24 -9.20 -7.91 5.12
C ASP A 24 -9.50 -6.52 5.70
N ILE A 25 -9.11 -6.26 6.96
CA ILE A 25 -9.27 -4.94 7.58
C ILE A 25 -8.35 -3.92 6.89
N ILE A 26 -7.14 -4.33 6.52
CA ILE A 26 -6.20 -3.50 5.78
C ILE A 26 -6.76 -3.18 4.39
N GLN A 27 -7.27 -4.18 3.67
CA GLN A 27 -7.91 -4.01 2.37
C GLN A 27 -9.13 -3.08 2.44
N VAL A 28 -9.95 -3.17 3.49
CA VAL A 28 -11.08 -2.25 3.72
C VAL A 28 -10.61 -0.81 3.87
N MET A 29 -9.48 -0.54 4.54
CA MET A 29 -8.94 0.82 4.65
C MET A 29 -8.57 1.39 3.27
N PHE A 30 -7.93 0.60 2.41
CA PHE A 30 -7.62 1.02 1.03
C PHE A 30 -8.86 1.17 0.16
N ALA A 31 -9.84 0.26 0.27
CA ALA A 31 -11.10 0.38 -0.44
C ALA A 31 -11.90 1.62 0.00
N GLY A 32 -11.77 2.02 1.27
CA GLY A 32 -12.38 3.24 1.80
C GLY A 32 -11.81 4.54 1.21
N PHE A 33 -10.57 4.52 0.71
CA PHE A 33 -9.96 5.68 0.06
C PHE A 33 -10.62 6.00 -1.29
N ASP A 34 -10.97 4.95 -2.06
CA ASP A 34 -11.66 5.08 -3.34
C ASP A 34 -12.63 3.91 -3.56
N PRO A 35 -13.88 4.03 -3.08
CA PRO A 35 -14.86 2.94 -3.15
C PRO A 35 -15.16 2.45 -4.58
N MET A 36 -14.95 3.31 -5.58
CA MET A 36 -15.21 3.01 -6.98
C MET A 36 -13.94 2.61 -7.75
N GLY A 37 -12.77 2.60 -7.11
CA GLY A 37 -11.49 2.27 -7.73
C GLY A 37 -11.47 0.87 -8.32
N VAL A 38 -12.02 -0.10 -7.58
CA VAL A 38 -12.13 -1.50 -8.03
C VAL A 38 -13.02 -1.62 -9.26
N ALA A 39 -14.19 -0.99 -9.27
CA ALA A 39 -15.08 -1.05 -10.44
C ALA A 39 -14.41 -0.44 -11.69
N ARG A 40 -13.78 0.73 -11.54
CA ARG A 40 -13.11 1.41 -12.66
C ARG A 40 -11.95 0.60 -13.24
N LYS A 41 -11.10 0.02 -12.39
CA LYS A 41 -9.94 -0.76 -12.88
C LYS A 41 -10.38 -2.01 -13.66
N PHE A 42 -11.43 -2.71 -13.22
CA PHE A 42 -11.91 -3.90 -13.92
C PHE A 42 -12.69 -3.58 -15.21
N ILE A 43 -13.42 -2.45 -15.26
CA ILE A 43 -13.99 -1.95 -16.52
C ILE A 43 -12.88 -1.65 -17.53
N ALA A 44 -11.82 -0.97 -17.09
CA ALA A 44 -10.66 -0.68 -17.94
C ALA A 44 -9.96 -1.97 -18.39
N PHE A 45 -9.80 -2.95 -17.49
CA PHE A 45 -9.23 -4.24 -17.83
C PHE A 45 -10.03 -4.98 -18.90
N ASN A 46 -11.35 -5.02 -18.80
CA ASN A 46 -12.20 -5.67 -19.82
C ASN A 46 -12.01 -5.03 -21.21
N ALA A 47 -11.88 -3.71 -21.27
CA ALA A 47 -11.57 -3.02 -22.52
C ALA A 47 -10.17 -3.41 -23.07
N MET A 48 -9.16 -3.47 -22.19
CA MET A 48 -7.80 -3.90 -22.59
C MET A 48 -7.74 -5.36 -23.04
N ALA A 49 -8.49 -6.25 -22.39
CA ALA A 49 -8.55 -7.67 -22.73
C ALA A 49 -9.21 -7.88 -24.10
N ALA A 50 -10.32 -7.17 -24.38
CA ALA A 50 -10.97 -7.21 -25.69
C ALA A 50 -10.04 -6.72 -26.83
N GLU A 51 -9.14 -5.77 -26.57
CA GLU A 51 -8.10 -5.35 -27.53
C GLU A 51 -6.98 -6.40 -27.72
N SER A 52 -6.83 -7.33 -26.79
CA SER A 52 -5.81 -8.39 -26.83
C SER A 52 -6.29 -9.69 -27.49
N GLU A 53 -7.61 -9.88 -27.60
CA GLU A 53 -8.20 -11.04 -28.27
C GLU A 53 -7.97 -10.94 -29.79
N GLU A 54 -7.30 -11.95 -30.36
CA GLU A 54 -7.01 -12.02 -31.80
C GLU A 54 -8.25 -12.43 -32.60
N GLU A 55 -8.51 -11.77 -33.74
CA GLU A 55 -9.48 -12.29 -34.70
C GLU A 55 -8.97 -13.61 -35.33
N PRO A 56 -9.82 -14.65 -35.45
CA PRO A 56 -9.40 -15.92 -36.03
C PRO A 56 -8.98 -15.73 -37.50
N GLY A 57 -7.66 -15.76 -37.75
CA GLY A 57 -7.07 -15.72 -39.10
C GLY A 57 -6.03 -14.62 -39.35
N GLN A 58 -5.65 -13.81 -38.34
CA GLN A 58 -4.68 -12.72 -38.52
C GLN A 58 -3.22 -13.13 -38.22
N ASP A 59 -2.29 -12.74 -39.08
CA ASP A 59 -0.88 -13.19 -39.10
C ASP A 59 -0.09 -12.67 -37.86
N THR A 60 0.22 -13.58 -36.94
CA THR A 60 0.59 -13.38 -35.52
C THR A 60 2.07 -12.99 -35.26
N ARG A 61 2.68 -12.08 -36.03
CA ARG A 61 4.11 -11.73 -35.81
C ARG A 61 4.39 -10.32 -35.30
N ASN A 62 3.41 -9.42 -35.29
CA ASN A 62 3.73 -7.98 -35.18
C ASN A 62 2.80 -7.16 -34.26
N SER A 63 1.62 -7.66 -33.86
CA SER A 63 0.63 -6.85 -33.11
C SER A 63 0.28 -7.36 -31.70
N THR A 64 0.50 -8.64 -31.40
CA THR A 64 0.00 -9.28 -30.16
C THR A 64 0.83 -9.00 -28.90
N SER A 65 2.04 -8.44 -29.01
CA SER A 65 2.97 -8.44 -27.86
C SER A 65 2.67 -7.39 -26.80
N ALA A 66 2.28 -6.17 -27.20
CA ALA A 66 2.13 -5.06 -26.25
C ALA A 66 0.78 -5.05 -25.52
N SER A 67 -0.31 -5.49 -26.16
CA SER A 67 -1.62 -5.65 -25.51
C SER A 67 -1.60 -6.80 -24.51
N THR A 68 -1.08 -7.96 -24.92
CA THR A 68 -0.88 -9.12 -24.04
C THR A 68 -0.01 -8.79 -22.84
N ALA A 69 1.11 -8.09 -23.03
CA ALA A 69 1.97 -7.66 -21.92
C ALA A 69 1.25 -6.74 -20.92
N ARG A 70 0.34 -5.86 -21.39
CA ARG A 70 -0.48 -5.01 -20.49
C ARG A 70 -1.47 -5.84 -19.69
N VAL A 71 -2.11 -6.83 -20.31
CA VAL A 71 -3.04 -7.76 -19.64
C VAL A 71 -2.31 -8.58 -18.58
N GLU A 72 -1.16 -9.16 -18.92
CA GLU A 72 -0.33 -9.93 -17.99
C GLU A 72 0.18 -9.06 -16.83
N ALA A 73 0.62 -7.83 -17.11
CA ALA A 73 1.04 -6.89 -16.08
C ALA A 73 -0.10 -6.53 -15.12
N PHE A 74 -1.32 -6.32 -15.64
CA PHE A 74 -2.50 -6.08 -14.81
C PHE A 74 -2.80 -7.28 -13.91
N VAL A 75 -2.87 -8.50 -14.47
CA VAL A 75 -3.16 -9.72 -13.69
C VAL A 75 -2.09 -9.94 -12.63
N SER A 76 -0.81 -9.82 -12.99
CA SER A 76 0.30 -10.00 -12.04
C SER A 76 0.25 -8.99 -10.89
N LEU A 77 -0.11 -7.74 -11.19
CA LEU A 77 -0.27 -6.70 -10.19
C LEU A 77 -1.46 -6.98 -9.27
N GLU A 78 -2.58 -7.42 -9.83
CA GLU A 78 -3.78 -7.76 -9.06
C GLU A 78 -3.57 -9.00 -8.18
N ASP A 79 -2.91 -10.04 -8.69
CA ASP A 79 -2.57 -11.22 -7.89
C ASP A 79 -1.68 -10.82 -6.71
N TRP A 80 -0.63 -10.02 -6.96
CA TRP A 80 0.25 -9.50 -5.90
C TRP A 80 -0.50 -8.62 -4.89
N LEU A 81 -1.40 -7.74 -5.36
CA LEU A 81 -2.17 -6.85 -4.50
C LEU A 81 -3.12 -7.60 -3.57
N ASN A 82 -3.64 -8.75 -4.02
CA ASN A 82 -4.58 -9.57 -3.27
C ASN A 82 -3.90 -10.66 -2.41
N ASP A 83 -2.59 -10.91 -2.57
CA ASP A 83 -1.80 -11.87 -1.78
C ASP A 83 -1.26 -11.24 -0.47
N GLY A 84 -2.09 -10.45 0.21
CA GLY A 84 -1.71 -9.78 1.44
C GLY A 84 -1.67 -10.73 2.64
N ILE A 85 -0.77 -10.47 3.58
CA ILE A 85 -0.67 -11.19 4.86
C ILE A 85 -1.13 -10.32 6.04
N PRO A 86 -1.57 -10.92 7.16
CA PRO A 86 -1.87 -10.17 8.37
C PRO A 86 -0.67 -9.39 8.91
N LEU A 87 -0.93 -8.21 9.47
CA LEU A 87 0.10 -7.36 10.06
C LEU A 87 0.27 -7.69 11.55
N PRO A 88 1.48 -8.04 12.04
CA PRO A 88 1.68 -8.40 13.44
C PRO A 88 1.19 -7.31 14.40
N GLY A 89 0.49 -7.70 15.47
CA GLY A 89 -0.24 -6.76 16.32
C GLY A 89 0.60 -5.59 16.88
N PRO A 90 1.82 -5.82 17.39
CA PRO A 90 2.69 -4.72 17.84
C PRO A 90 3.03 -3.73 16.72
N VAL A 91 3.29 -4.21 15.51
CA VAL A 91 3.57 -3.38 14.33
C VAL A 91 2.31 -2.62 13.91
N ALA A 92 1.15 -3.28 13.89
CA ALA A 92 -0.11 -2.64 13.57
C ALA A 92 -0.42 -1.45 14.49
N ARG A 93 -0.15 -1.56 15.80
CA ARG A 93 -0.34 -0.46 16.76
C ARG A 93 0.63 0.70 16.52
N GLU A 94 1.88 0.37 16.24
CA GLU A 94 2.90 1.37 15.92
C GLU A 94 2.51 2.16 14.65
N CYS A 95 2.16 1.45 13.57
CA CYS A 95 1.77 2.08 12.31
C CYS A 95 0.48 2.89 12.45
N ILE A 96 -0.62 2.27 12.90
CA ILE A 96 -1.94 2.91 12.89
C ILE A 96 -2.02 4.05 13.91
N SER A 97 -1.59 3.81 15.15
CA SER A 97 -1.76 4.79 16.23
C SER A 97 -0.55 5.69 16.40
N GLY A 98 0.67 5.14 16.26
CA GLY A 98 1.91 5.90 16.39
C GLY A 98 2.17 6.78 15.17
N TRP A 99 2.19 6.19 13.97
CA TRP A 99 2.52 6.92 12.74
C TRP A 99 1.31 7.69 12.19
N TYR A 100 0.22 7.02 11.84
CA TYR A 100 -0.94 7.71 11.26
C TYR A 100 -1.70 8.57 12.28
N GLY A 101 -1.94 8.06 13.49
CA GLY A 101 -2.69 8.77 14.51
C GLY A 101 -1.92 9.93 15.16
N ARG A 102 -0.78 9.63 15.79
CA ARG A 102 -0.01 10.59 16.60
C ARG A 102 1.14 11.25 15.85
N ASN A 103 1.44 10.81 14.63
CA ASN A 103 2.56 11.28 13.82
C ASN A 103 3.88 11.34 14.59
N GLU A 104 4.16 10.27 15.36
CA GLU A 104 5.35 10.15 16.20
C GLU A 104 6.68 10.26 15.45
N PRO A 105 6.82 9.75 14.20
CA PRO A 105 8.04 9.96 13.42
C PRO A 105 8.35 11.43 13.16
N ALA A 106 7.39 12.20 12.64
CA ALA A 106 7.59 13.63 12.36
C ALA A 106 7.80 14.48 13.62
N GLN A 107 7.42 13.96 14.79
CA GLN A 107 7.56 14.64 16.07
C GLN A 107 8.81 14.21 16.85
N GLY A 108 9.70 13.39 16.25
CA GLY A 108 10.92 12.91 16.90
C GLY A 108 10.65 12.04 18.13
N ARG A 109 9.50 11.36 18.17
CA ARG A 109 9.09 10.50 19.30
C ARG A 109 9.13 9.02 18.98
N TRP A 110 9.19 8.64 17.71
CA TRP A 110 9.28 7.25 17.32
C TRP A 110 10.62 6.65 17.75
N ARG A 111 10.58 5.47 18.39
CA ARG A 111 11.73 4.82 19.00
C ARG A 111 11.81 3.35 18.60
N VAL A 112 12.97 2.94 18.10
CA VAL A 112 13.27 1.53 17.75
C VAL A 112 14.49 1.08 18.55
N GLY A 113 14.39 -0.05 19.25
CA GLY A 113 15.49 -0.56 20.09
C GLY A 113 15.96 0.44 21.16
N GLY A 114 15.07 1.31 21.64
CA GLY A 114 15.37 2.35 22.63
C GLY A 114 16.04 3.60 22.07
N LYS A 115 16.31 3.68 20.77
CA LYS A 115 16.85 4.85 20.08
C LYS A 115 15.75 5.62 19.38
N THR A 116 15.77 6.94 19.48
CA THR A 116 14.87 7.79 18.70
C THR A 116 15.28 7.74 17.23
N VAL A 117 14.31 7.64 16.33
CA VAL A 117 14.54 7.66 14.88
C VAL A 117 14.38 9.09 14.38
N LEU A 118 15.49 9.68 13.91
CA LEU A 118 15.56 11.05 13.41
C LEU A 118 16.11 11.03 11.97
N PRO A 119 15.31 11.39 10.95
CA PRO A 119 15.76 11.40 9.56
C PRO A 119 17.00 12.29 9.32
N GLU A 120 17.11 13.40 10.04
CA GLU A 120 18.23 14.34 9.95
C GLU A 120 19.59 13.76 10.38
N GLU A 121 19.59 12.62 11.09
CA GLU A 121 20.83 11.91 11.47
C GLU A 121 21.35 10.98 10.37
N VAL A 122 20.57 10.74 9.29
CA VAL A 122 20.93 9.84 8.19
C VAL A 122 21.81 10.58 7.17
N ASN A 123 23.13 10.45 7.32
CA ASN A 123 24.12 11.14 6.48
C ASN A 123 24.55 10.35 5.22
N LEU A 124 23.63 9.61 4.61
CA LEU A 124 23.89 8.80 3.40
C LEU A 124 23.20 9.40 2.18
N PRO A 125 23.75 9.23 0.96
CA PRO A 125 23.03 9.59 -0.26
C PRO A 125 21.67 8.89 -0.32
N ALA A 126 20.61 9.66 -0.53
CA ALA A 126 19.23 9.17 -0.63
C ALA A 126 18.60 9.61 -1.96
N LEU A 127 17.71 8.78 -2.50
CA LEU A 127 16.89 9.07 -3.68
C LEU A 127 15.43 8.99 -3.27
N VAL A 128 14.70 10.08 -3.43
CA VAL A 128 13.25 10.14 -3.19
C VAL A 128 12.54 10.11 -4.55
N MET A 129 11.73 9.08 -4.79
CA MET A 129 10.89 8.96 -5.99
C MET A 129 9.44 9.29 -5.63
N LEU A 130 8.85 10.28 -6.31
CA LEU A 130 7.50 10.76 -6.04
C LEU A 130 6.64 10.65 -7.31
N PRO A 131 5.69 9.71 -7.38
CA PRO A 131 4.75 9.66 -8.50
C PRO A 131 3.82 10.87 -8.46
N GLU A 132 3.71 11.61 -9.57
CA GLU A 132 2.93 12.86 -9.67
C GLU A 132 1.43 12.67 -9.32
N HIS A 133 0.91 11.46 -9.51
CA HIS A 133 -0.50 11.12 -9.32
C HIS A 133 -0.73 10.07 -8.22
N ASP A 134 0.21 9.92 -7.28
CA ASP A 134 0.00 9.05 -6.13
C ASP A 134 -1.11 9.58 -5.24
N ARG A 135 -2.12 8.73 -5.02
CA ARG A 135 -3.26 9.05 -4.15
C ARG A 135 -3.14 8.40 -2.78
N ILE A 136 -2.34 7.34 -2.66
CA ILE A 136 -2.12 6.62 -1.40
C ILE A 136 -1.12 7.38 -0.53
N VAL A 137 -0.03 7.85 -1.12
CA VAL A 137 0.96 8.73 -0.48
C VAL A 137 1.06 10.03 -1.28
N PRO A 138 0.27 11.06 -0.95
CA PRO A 138 0.29 12.31 -1.70
C PRO A 138 1.71 12.90 -1.79
N PRO A 139 2.13 13.48 -2.93
CA PRO A 139 3.50 13.99 -3.09
C PRO A 139 3.95 14.96 -2.00
N LEU A 140 3.05 15.81 -1.50
CA LEU A 140 3.34 16.75 -0.40
C LEU A 140 3.74 16.04 0.90
N SER A 141 3.23 14.84 1.16
CA SER A 141 3.60 14.04 2.33
C SER A 141 5.04 13.51 2.22
N ALA A 142 5.46 13.09 1.02
CA ALA A 142 6.80 12.58 0.78
C ALA A 142 7.86 13.68 0.62
N LEU A 143 7.50 14.85 0.06
CA LEU A 143 8.41 16.00 -0.09
C LEU A 143 8.93 16.53 1.25
N SER A 144 8.23 16.29 2.35
CA SER A 144 8.67 16.72 3.68
C SER A 144 9.97 16.02 4.14
N LEU A 145 10.35 14.92 3.48
CA LEU A 145 11.58 14.16 3.73
C LEU A 145 12.69 14.46 2.70
N ALA A 146 12.35 15.13 1.59
CA ALA A 146 13.21 15.31 0.42
C ALA A 146 14.13 16.56 0.50
#